data_AF-A0AA88XHY9-F1
#
_entry.id   AF-A0AA88XHY9-F1
#
_cell.length_a   1.000
_cell.length_b   1.000
_cell.length_c   1.000
_cell.angle_alpha   90.00
_cell.angle_beta   90.00
_cell.angle_gamma   90.00
#
_symmetry.space_group_name_H-M   'P 1'
#
loop_
_entity.id
_entity.type
_entity.pdbx_description
1 polymer ?
#
loop_
_entity_poly.entity_id
_entity_poly.type
_entity_poly.pdbx_seq_one_letter_code
_entity_poly.pdbx_strand_id
1 'polypeptide(L)'
;MNAVKAFFELNWTPFLENMCEIMGFKSENAKSFAKTCKDHHVAWQLLLTFHTSALQEMLIPFVRENFACKEDLTVENYFKYYKANQASNPNYAYLNLQVCRFSQAIINFRMGIRRNNANLVASAKFHLKERFYGRFHPHYQNIEIFDSIQYHLMPAELLSLGNPSEYGTKFVDIEKAIASFRPVLRKYLLNPADHLVSVSGEKLHPSLPRFLELATAKRIQKINTSVLGEPTPEGMTEPVYITENEEKNHRRKLSKKDLAKKILEILPAISDDIVRAYYVQILKSLQDENACKDSFVTLLHELNDMANEN
;
A
#
# COMPACT_ATOMS: atom_id res chain seq x y z
N MET A 1 14.77 -3.01 -9.41
CA MET A 1 13.55 -2.45 -8.75
C MET A 1 13.25 -3.24 -7.48
N ASN A 2 13.38 -2.65 -6.28
CA ASN A 2 13.12 -3.37 -5.02
C ASN A 2 11.63 -3.41 -4.69
N ALA A 3 10.89 -4.20 -5.47
CA ALA A 3 9.43 -4.34 -5.34
C ALA A 3 9.01 -4.97 -4.00
N VAL A 4 9.85 -5.85 -3.44
CA VAL A 4 9.60 -6.49 -2.14
C VAL A 4 9.65 -5.47 -1.02
N LYS A 5 10.67 -4.60 -0.99
CA LYS A 5 10.78 -3.55 0.03
C LYS A 5 9.59 -2.60 0.01
N ALA A 6 9.18 -2.12 -1.17
CA ALA A 6 8.00 -1.25 -1.29
C ALA A 6 6.71 -1.94 -0.82
N PHE A 7 6.58 -3.25 -1.04
CA PHE A 7 5.47 -4.03 -0.51
C PHE A 7 5.53 -4.16 1.02
N PHE A 8 6.72 -4.38 1.57
CA PHE A 8 6.92 -4.49 3.01
C PHE A 8 6.63 -3.19 3.73
N GLU A 9 7.07 -2.06 3.18
CA GLU A 9 6.77 -0.75 3.76
C GLU A 9 5.27 -0.49 3.84
N LEU A 10 4.51 -0.78 2.79
CA LEU A 10 3.05 -0.60 2.76
C LEU A 10 2.30 -1.57 3.69
N ASN A 11 2.80 -2.80 3.82
CA ASN A 11 2.11 -3.87 4.54
C ASN A 11 2.70 -4.16 5.93
N TRP A 12 3.64 -3.33 6.39
CA TRP A 12 4.32 -3.54 7.67
C TRP A 12 3.33 -3.55 8.83
N THR A 13 2.72 -2.40 9.11
CA THR A 13 1.73 -2.23 10.17
C THR A 13 0.45 -3.03 9.92
N PRO A 14 -0.11 -3.09 8.69
CA PRO A 14 -1.32 -3.86 8.45
C PRO A 14 -1.18 -5.37 8.73
N PHE A 15 -0.05 -5.98 8.39
CA PHE A 15 0.09 -7.45 8.37
C PHE A 15 1.45 -7.97 8.84
N LEU A 16 2.54 -7.44 8.29
CA LEU A 16 3.84 -8.12 8.32
C LEU A 16 4.53 -8.01 9.67
N GLU A 17 4.28 -6.95 10.45
CA GLU A 17 4.86 -6.80 11.78
C GLU A 17 4.42 -7.94 12.69
N ASN A 18 3.11 -8.18 12.81
CA ASN A 18 2.57 -9.26 13.62
C ASN A 18 2.99 -10.64 13.08
N MET A 19 3.00 -10.81 11.75
CA MET A 19 3.51 -12.04 11.14
C MET A 19 4.99 -12.29 11.50
N CYS A 20 5.82 -11.26 11.49
CA CYS A 20 7.23 -11.35 11.87
C CYS A 20 7.39 -11.78 13.34
N GLU A 21 6.57 -11.24 14.26
CA GLU A 21 6.57 -11.66 15.66
C GLU A 21 6.25 -13.15 15.81
N ILE A 22 5.22 -13.64 15.09
CA ILE A 22 4.83 -15.05 15.05
C ILE A 22 5.96 -15.93 14.52
N MET A 23 6.73 -15.42 13.55
CA MET A 23 7.89 -16.10 12.97
C MET A 23 9.15 -15.98 13.83
N GLY A 24 9.07 -15.37 15.01
CA GLY A 24 10.16 -15.31 15.99
C GLY A 24 11.00 -14.04 15.96
N PHE A 25 10.68 -13.05 15.12
CA PHE A 25 11.33 -11.74 15.11
C PHE A 25 10.80 -10.86 16.25
N LYS A 26 11.22 -11.17 17.48
CA LYS A 26 10.67 -10.56 18.71
C LYS A 26 11.26 -9.19 19.07
N SER A 27 12.51 -8.91 18.68
CA SER A 27 13.16 -7.63 19.00
C SER A 27 12.95 -6.59 17.90
N GLU A 28 12.95 -5.30 18.27
CA GLU A 28 12.86 -4.20 17.31
C GLU A 28 13.98 -4.22 16.26
N ASN A 29 15.18 -4.66 16.64
CA ASN A 29 16.28 -4.85 15.70
C ASN A 29 15.99 -5.97 14.69
N ALA A 30 15.41 -7.09 15.14
CA ALA A 30 15.05 -8.22 14.28
C ALA A 30 13.90 -7.85 13.32
N LYS A 31 12.88 -7.13 13.83
CA LYS A 31 11.79 -6.55 13.04
C LYS A 31 12.30 -5.56 12.00
N SER A 32 13.18 -4.65 12.39
CA SER A 32 13.81 -3.67 11.49
C SER A 32 14.64 -4.37 10.40
N PHE A 33 15.39 -5.42 10.76
CA PHE A 33 16.10 -6.25 9.79
C PHE A 33 15.15 -6.87 8.76
N ALA A 34 14.05 -7.49 9.20
CA ALA A 34 13.03 -8.05 8.32
C ALA A 34 12.36 -6.98 7.43
N LYS A 35 11.97 -5.84 8.01
CA LYS A 35 11.33 -4.72 7.29
C LYS A 35 12.19 -4.18 6.16
N THR A 36 13.51 -4.05 6.39
CA THR A 36 14.42 -3.49 5.39
C THR A 36 14.66 -4.39 4.18
N CYS A 37 14.26 -5.67 4.25
CA CYS A 37 14.44 -6.65 3.17
C CYS A 37 15.91 -6.77 2.70
N LYS A 38 16.87 -6.57 3.61
CA LYS A 38 18.31 -6.69 3.29
C LYS A 38 18.70 -8.12 2.91
N ASP A 39 18.13 -9.10 3.61
CA ASP A 39 18.26 -10.51 3.26
C ASP A 39 17.12 -10.92 2.32
N HIS A 40 17.47 -11.25 1.08
CA HIS A 40 16.51 -11.60 0.05
C HIS A 40 15.78 -12.93 0.34
N HIS A 41 16.42 -13.88 1.01
CA HIS A 41 15.81 -15.18 1.31
C HIS A 41 14.77 -15.05 2.42
N VAL A 42 15.10 -14.32 3.48
CA VAL A 42 14.16 -14.01 4.56
C VAL A 42 12.98 -13.21 4.03
N ALA A 43 13.24 -12.14 3.26
CA ALA A 43 12.16 -11.33 2.68
C ALA A 43 11.26 -12.15 1.76
N TRP A 44 11.82 -13.08 1.00
CA TRP A 44 11.03 -13.96 0.14
C TRP A 44 10.19 -14.97 0.94
N GLN A 45 10.73 -15.55 2.00
CA GLN A 45 9.98 -16.46 2.87
C GLN A 45 8.82 -15.74 3.54
N LEU A 46 9.07 -14.54 4.09
CA LEU A 46 8.02 -13.68 4.65
C LEU A 46 6.94 -13.36 3.61
N LEU A 47 7.32 -13.02 2.38
CA LEU A 47 6.37 -12.76 1.29
C LEU A 47 5.52 -13.99 0.95
N LEU A 48 6.14 -15.17 0.81
CA LEU A 48 5.43 -16.40 0.50
C LEU A 48 4.50 -16.82 1.65
N THR A 49 4.95 -16.72 2.90
CA THR A 49 4.13 -16.98 4.08
C THR A 49 2.91 -16.07 4.08
N PHE A 50 3.09 -14.76 3.89
CA PHE A 50 1.98 -13.81 3.79
C PHE A 50 1.01 -14.20 2.67
N HIS A 51 1.54 -14.39 1.46
CA HIS A 51 0.75 -14.64 0.25
C HIS A 51 -0.09 -15.91 0.38
N THR A 52 0.53 -17.02 0.76
CA THR A 52 -0.15 -18.31 0.89
C THR A 52 -1.17 -18.30 2.03
N SER A 53 -0.82 -17.71 3.18
CA SER A 53 -1.74 -17.64 4.33
C SER A 53 -2.98 -16.83 3.99
N ALA A 54 -2.79 -15.70 3.30
CA ALA A 54 -3.90 -14.82 2.94
C ALA A 54 -4.80 -15.42 1.85
N LEU A 55 -4.23 -16.04 0.81
CA LEU A 55 -5.03 -16.77 -0.18
C LEU A 55 -5.87 -17.88 0.46
N GLN A 56 -5.28 -18.66 1.37
CA GLN A 56 -6.00 -19.72 2.06
C GLN A 56 -7.16 -19.17 2.89
N GLU A 57 -6.94 -18.15 3.71
CA GLU A 57 -8.01 -17.60 4.56
C GLU A 57 -9.10 -16.86 3.77
N MET A 58 -8.78 -16.30 2.60
CA MET A 58 -9.79 -15.76 1.69
C MET A 58 -10.64 -16.87 1.04
N LEU A 59 -10.06 -18.02 0.71
CA LEU A 59 -10.80 -19.10 0.04
C LEU A 59 -11.63 -19.96 1.01
N ILE A 60 -11.21 -20.09 2.27
CA ILE A 60 -11.84 -20.99 3.25
C ILE A 60 -13.35 -20.74 3.45
N PRO A 61 -13.83 -19.50 3.62
CA PRO A 61 -15.27 -19.25 3.78
C PRO A 61 -16.08 -19.75 2.58
N PHE A 62 -15.63 -19.41 1.36
CA PHE A 62 -16.24 -19.86 0.11
C PHE A 62 -16.28 -21.40 0.03
N VAL A 63 -15.13 -22.05 0.27
CA VAL A 63 -15.00 -23.50 0.21
C VAL A 63 -15.95 -24.16 1.22
N ARG A 64 -15.99 -23.68 2.46
CA ARG A 64 -16.87 -24.25 3.51
C ARG A 64 -18.35 -24.12 3.17
N GLU A 65 -18.77 -22.97 2.65
CA GLU A 65 -20.16 -22.74 2.26
C GLU A 65 -20.56 -23.62 1.07
N ASN A 66 -19.72 -23.70 0.03
CA ASN A 66 -19.99 -24.53 -1.14
C ASN A 66 -19.99 -26.03 -0.78
N PHE A 67 -19.11 -26.47 0.13
CA PHE A 67 -19.16 -27.84 0.66
C PHE A 67 -20.45 -28.14 1.42
N ALA A 68 -20.96 -27.18 2.20
CA ALA A 68 -22.22 -27.34 2.91
C ALA A 68 -23.43 -27.41 1.95
N CYS A 69 -23.41 -26.60 0.90
CA CYS A 69 -24.45 -26.54 -0.13
C CYS A 69 -24.31 -27.61 -1.24
N LYS A 70 -23.21 -28.39 -1.24
CA LYS A 70 -22.83 -29.35 -2.29
C LYS A 70 -22.75 -28.72 -3.68
N GLU A 71 -22.27 -27.48 -3.75
CA GLU A 71 -22.04 -26.75 -4.98
C GLU A 71 -20.61 -26.95 -5.52
N ASP A 72 -20.45 -26.73 -6.82
CA ASP A 72 -19.14 -26.87 -7.49
C ASP A 72 -18.19 -25.72 -7.12
N LEU A 73 -16.96 -26.08 -6.79
CA LEU A 73 -15.86 -25.16 -6.52
C LEU A 73 -15.29 -24.60 -7.83
N THR A 74 -15.98 -23.62 -8.41
CA THR A 74 -15.53 -22.92 -9.62
C THR A 74 -15.00 -21.53 -9.31
N VAL A 75 -14.12 -21.02 -10.19
CA VAL A 75 -13.59 -19.66 -10.10
C VAL A 75 -14.72 -18.63 -10.22
N GLU A 76 -15.69 -18.88 -11.10
CA GLU A 76 -16.86 -18.01 -11.27
C GLU A 76 -17.69 -17.92 -9.99
N ASN A 77 -17.95 -19.05 -9.34
CA ASN A 77 -18.68 -19.09 -8.08
C ASN A 77 -17.93 -18.36 -6.96
N TYR A 78 -16.59 -18.48 -6.91
CA TYR A 78 -15.81 -17.71 -5.96
C TYR A 78 -15.97 -16.19 -6.16
N PHE A 79 -15.95 -15.70 -7.41
CA PHE A 79 -16.13 -14.27 -7.66
C PHE A 79 -17.55 -13.80 -7.33
N LYS A 80 -18.58 -14.61 -7.59
CA LYS A 80 -19.96 -14.34 -7.15
C LYS A 80 -20.04 -14.26 -5.62
N TYR A 81 -19.47 -15.23 -4.94
CA TYR A 81 -19.39 -15.27 -3.48
C TYR A 81 -18.66 -14.04 -2.91
N TYR A 82 -17.49 -13.72 -3.46
CA TYR A 82 -16.69 -12.56 -3.04
C TYR A 82 -17.50 -11.27 -3.17
N LYS A 83 -18.15 -11.06 -4.32
CA LYS A 83 -18.94 -9.86 -4.58
C LYS A 83 -20.14 -9.74 -3.64
N ALA A 84 -20.80 -10.86 -3.34
CA ALA A 84 -21.99 -10.88 -2.49
C ALA A 84 -21.66 -10.72 -1.00
N ASN A 85 -20.57 -11.34 -0.53
CA ASN A 85 -20.35 -11.55 0.91
C ASN A 85 -19.14 -10.82 1.49
N GLN A 86 -18.16 -10.42 0.66
CA GLN A 86 -16.85 -9.96 1.15
C GLN A 86 -16.40 -8.63 0.55
N ALA A 87 -16.96 -8.20 -0.59
CA ALA A 87 -16.54 -6.98 -1.27
C ALA A 87 -16.85 -5.69 -0.48
N SER A 88 -17.88 -5.71 0.37
CA SER A 88 -18.22 -4.58 1.26
C SER A 88 -17.33 -4.48 2.49
N ASN A 89 -16.60 -5.55 2.86
CA ASN A 89 -15.71 -5.53 4.00
C ASN A 89 -14.38 -4.84 3.63
N PRO A 90 -14.02 -3.69 4.25
CA PRO A 90 -12.82 -2.95 3.89
C PRO A 90 -11.54 -3.74 4.14
N ASN A 91 -11.49 -4.55 5.19
CA ASN A 91 -10.34 -5.42 5.51
C ASN A 91 -10.15 -6.49 4.43
N TYR A 92 -11.24 -7.10 3.98
CA TYR A 92 -11.20 -8.13 2.95
C TYR A 92 -10.81 -7.53 1.60
N ALA A 93 -11.40 -6.39 1.22
CA ALA A 93 -11.06 -5.69 -0.01
C ALA A 93 -9.59 -5.25 -0.05
N TYR A 94 -9.08 -4.72 1.07
CA TYR A 94 -7.67 -4.34 1.17
C TYR A 94 -6.75 -5.57 1.10
N LEU A 95 -7.03 -6.65 1.83
CA LEU A 95 -6.24 -7.88 1.76
C LEU A 95 -6.25 -8.46 0.34
N ASN A 96 -7.40 -8.48 -0.34
CA ASN A 96 -7.53 -8.92 -1.73
C ASN A 96 -6.58 -8.15 -2.65
N LEU A 97 -6.57 -6.82 -2.55
CA LEU A 97 -5.67 -5.97 -3.34
C LEU A 97 -4.19 -6.31 -3.05
N GLN A 98 -3.81 -6.44 -1.78
CA GLN A 98 -2.42 -6.74 -1.41
C GLN A 98 -1.98 -8.13 -1.87
N VAL A 99 -2.88 -9.10 -1.86
CA VAL A 99 -2.59 -10.49 -2.20
C VAL A 99 -2.66 -10.71 -3.71
N CYS A 100 -3.83 -10.53 -4.31
CA CYS A 100 -4.13 -10.90 -5.69
C CYS A 100 -3.43 -9.98 -6.71
N ARG A 101 -3.20 -8.71 -6.38
CA ARG A 101 -2.46 -7.79 -7.25
C ARG A 101 -0.99 -7.73 -6.87
N PHE A 102 -0.69 -7.31 -5.64
CA PHE A 102 0.65 -6.84 -5.31
C PHE A 102 1.65 -7.94 -4.97
N SER A 103 1.32 -8.87 -4.09
CA SER A 103 2.22 -10.01 -3.79
C SER A 103 2.30 -10.97 -4.97
N GLN A 104 1.17 -11.27 -5.64
CA GLN A 104 1.14 -12.08 -6.85
C GLN A 104 2.02 -11.49 -7.95
N ALA A 105 1.98 -10.17 -8.17
CA ALA A 105 2.85 -9.54 -9.17
C ALA A 105 4.33 -9.62 -8.79
N ILE A 106 4.70 -9.57 -7.51
CA ILE A 106 6.10 -9.83 -7.10
C ILE A 106 6.51 -11.27 -7.43
N ILE A 107 5.61 -12.23 -7.16
CA ILE A 107 5.86 -13.64 -7.44
C ILE A 107 6.01 -13.85 -8.96
N ASN A 108 5.10 -13.30 -9.75
CA ASN A 108 5.15 -13.31 -11.21
C ASN A 108 6.42 -12.65 -11.74
N PHE A 109 6.85 -11.52 -11.18
CA PHE A 109 8.09 -10.85 -11.57
C PHE A 109 9.30 -11.79 -11.41
N ARG A 110 9.43 -12.44 -10.25
CA ARG A 110 10.52 -13.39 -9.99
C ARG A 110 10.43 -14.62 -10.88
N MET A 111 9.23 -15.18 -11.08
CA MET A 111 9.03 -16.32 -11.99
C MET A 111 9.35 -15.95 -13.44
N GLY A 112 8.95 -14.75 -13.87
CA GLY A 112 9.23 -14.23 -15.21
C GLY A 112 10.71 -14.11 -15.48
N ILE A 113 11.49 -13.55 -14.54
CA ILE A 113 12.95 -13.50 -14.63
C ILE A 113 13.53 -14.92 -14.73
N ARG A 114 13.14 -15.83 -13.83
CA ARG A 114 13.67 -17.20 -13.77
C ARG A 114 13.38 -18.03 -15.02
N ARG A 115 12.21 -17.80 -15.63
CA ARG A 115 11.76 -18.54 -16.82
C ARG A 115 12.04 -17.79 -18.12
N ASN A 116 12.77 -16.68 -18.05
CA ASN A 116 13.00 -15.78 -19.19
C ASN A 116 11.71 -15.42 -19.95
N ASN A 117 10.64 -15.11 -19.21
CA ASN A 117 9.34 -14.75 -19.76
C ASN A 117 9.15 -13.23 -19.65
N ALA A 118 9.53 -12.52 -20.70
CA ALA A 118 9.45 -11.05 -20.78
C ALA A 118 8.02 -10.53 -20.60
N ASN A 119 7.01 -11.23 -21.14
CA ASN A 119 5.60 -10.84 -20.99
C ASN A 119 5.15 -10.92 -19.53
N LEU A 120 5.57 -11.96 -18.81
CA LEU A 120 5.28 -12.11 -17.39
C LEU A 120 5.98 -11.04 -16.55
N VAL A 121 7.21 -10.68 -16.90
CA VAL A 121 7.95 -9.57 -16.27
C VAL A 121 7.25 -8.23 -16.53
N ALA A 122 6.82 -7.96 -17.76
CA ALA A 122 6.13 -6.73 -18.14
C ALA A 122 4.78 -6.59 -17.43
N SER A 123 3.97 -7.65 -17.46
CA SER A 123 2.70 -7.71 -16.72
C SER A 123 2.90 -7.49 -15.21
N ALA A 124 3.92 -8.12 -14.63
CA ALA A 124 4.24 -7.90 -13.24
C ALA A 124 4.63 -6.45 -12.97
N LYS A 125 5.55 -5.84 -13.75
CA LYS A 125 5.91 -4.42 -13.60
C LYS A 125 4.68 -3.51 -13.68
N PHE A 126 3.76 -3.78 -14.61
CA PHE A 126 2.52 -3.02 -14.76
C PHE A 126 1.66 -3.01 -13.49
N HIS A 127 1.55 -4.13 -12.77
CA HIS A 127 0.77 -4.22 -11.54
C HIS A 127 1.50 -3.69 -10.30
N LEU A 128 2.83 -3.51 -10.36
CA LEU A 128 3.65 -3.05 -9.23
C LEU A 128 3.84 -1.53 -9.23
N LYS A 129 3.70 -0.88 -10.39
CA LYS A 129 4.04 0.54 -10.61
C LYS A 129 3.39 1.46 -9.59
N GLU A 130 2.10 1.26 -9.28
CA GLU A 130 1.35 2.16 -8.39
C GLU A 130 1.98 2.27 -7.00
N ARG A 131 2.69 1.23 -6.53
CA ARG A 131 3.35 1.29 -5.22
C ARG A 131 4.47 2.33 -5.15
N PHE A 132 5.19 2.55 -6.25
CA PHE A 132 6.26 3.55 -6.28
C PHE A 132 5.72 4.99 -6.22
N TYR A 133 4.50 5.20 -6.70
CA TYR A 133 3.82 6.49 -6.62
C TYR A 133 3.13 6.67 -5.28
N GLY A 134 2.41 5.64 -4.82
CA GLY A 134 1.73 5.63 -3.53
C GLY A 134 2.67 5.83 -2.36
N ARG A 135 3.84 5.17 -2.32
CA ARG A 135 4.82 5.31 -1.22
C ARG A 135 5.93 6.32 -1.48
N PHE A 136 5.84 7.06 -2.59
CA PHE A 136 6.82 8.05 -3.02
C PHE A 136 8.27 7.52 -3.07
N HIS A 137 8.55 6.70 -4.09
CA HIS A 137 9.89 6.21 -4.40
C HIS A 137 10.41 6.86 -5.70
N PRO A 138 10.94 8.09 -5.67
CA PRO A 138 11.22 8.88 -6.88
C PRO A 138 12.19 8.19 -7.86
N HIS A 139 13.22 7.52 -7.36
CA HIS A 139 14.12 6.74 -8.22
C HIS A 139 13.41 5.60 -8.95
N TYR A 140 12.50 4.87 -8.27
CA TYR A 140 11.74 3.79 -8.91
C TYR A 140 10.64 4.30 -9.82
N GLN A 141 10.04 5.46 -9.54
CA GLN A 141 9.11 6.14 -10.44
C GLN A 141 9.80 6.48 -11.77
N ASN A 142 11.00 7.08 -11.72
CA ASN A 142 11.76 7.43 -12.92
C ASN A 142 12.17 6.19 -13.72
N ILE A 143 12.65 5.13 -13.04
CA ILE A 143 12.97 3.86 -13.68
C ILE A 143 11.73 3.27 -14.36
N GLU A 144 10.57 3.26 -13.69
CA GLU A 144 9.34 2.70 -14.26
C GLU A 144 8.85 3.48 -15.48
N ILE A 145 8.88 4.81 -15.46
CA ILE A 145 8.52 5.64 -16.62
C ILE A 145 9.47 5.38 -17.77
N PHE A 146 10.78 5.37 -17.49
CA PHE A 146 11.79 5.16 -18.52
C PHE A 146 11.69 3.75 -19.12
N ASP A 147 11.62 2.70 -18.29
CA ASP A 147 11.40 1.32 -18.73
C ASP A 147 10.12 1.20 -19.56
N SER A 148 9.04 1.89 -19.16
CA SER A 148 7.77 1.87 -19.89
C SER A 148 7.92 2.52 -21.26
N ILE A 149 8.51 3.71 -21.34
CA ILE A 149 8.73 4.41 -22.62
C ILE A 149 9.63 3.58 -23.53
N GLN A 150 10.76 3.09 -23.01
CA GLN A 150 11.67 2.25 -23.77
C GLN A 150 10.98 1.00 -24.29
N TYR A 151 10.19 0.31 -23.47
CA TYR A 151 9.45 -0.88 -23.90
C TYR A 151 8.49 -0.59 -25.07
N HIS A 152 7.80 0.56 -25.07
CA HIS A 152 6.90 0.93 -26.16
C HIS A 152 7.63 1.42 -27.42
N LEU A 153 8.84 1.95 -27.27
CA LEU A 153 9.67 2.42 -28.38
C LEU A 153 10.60 1.33 -28.95
N MET A 154 10.74 0.20 -28.26
CA MET A 154 11.68 -0.85 -28.66
C MET A 154 11.09 -1.73 -29.78
N PRO A 155 11.84 -1.97 -30.88
CA PRO A 155 11.44 -2.93 -31.90
C PRO A 155 11.22 -4.33 -31.32
N ALA A 156 10.23 -5.06 -31.86
CA ALA A 156 9.81 -6.35 -31.32
C ALA A 156 10.95 -7.40 -31.27
N GLU A 157 11.93 -7.26 -32.15
CA GLU A 157 13.09 -8.15 -32.30
C GLU A 157 14.03 -8.09 -31.09
N LEU A 158 14.15 -6.93 -30.43
CA LEU A 158 15.08 -6.69 -29.32
C LEU A 158 14.52 -7.10 -27.94
N LEU A 159 13.21 -7.36 -27.85
CA LEU A 159 12.56 -7.86 -26.62
C LEU A 159 12.98 -9.29 -26.23
N SER A 160 13.72 -9.99 -27.10
CA SER A 160 14.07 -11.42 -26.99
C SER A 160 15.41 -11.72 -26.28
N LEU A 161 16.20 -10.71 -25.89
CA LEU A 161 17.64 -10.86 -25.56
C LEU A 161 18.03 -10.66 -24.06
N GLY A 162 17.23 -11.10 -23.08
CA GLY A 162 17.54 -10.95 -21.64
C GLY A 162 18.14 -12.20 -20.95
N ASN A 163 19.35 -12.09 -20.35
CA ASN A 163 20.11 -13.17 -19.69
C ASN A 163 20.40 -12.87 -18.17
N PRO A 164 20.93 -13.82 -17.35
CA PRO A 164 20.36 -14.21 -16.03
C PRO A 164 21.30 -14.05 -14.79
N SER A 165 20.83 -14.43 -13.58
CA SER A 165 21.54 -15.29 -12.59
C SER A 165 20.83 -15.44 -11.22
N GLU A 166 21.11 -16.58 -10.56
CA GLU A 166 20.50 -17.12 -9.34
C GLU A 166 21.34 -16.89 -8.06
N TYR A 167 20.69 -16.93 -6.89
CA TYR A 167 21.34 -17.04 -5.57
C TYR A 167 20.59 -18.03 -4.65
N GLY A 168 21.36 -18.79 -3.86
CA GLY A 168 20.93 -19.93 -3.03
C GLY A 168 20.44 -19.59 -1.61
N THR A 169 19.55 -20.43 -1.08
CA THR A 169 18.71 -20.21 0.12
C THR A 169 19.28 -20.72 1.44
N LYS A 170 19.03 -19.97 2.54
CA LYS A 170 18.82 -20.52 3.90
C LYS A 170 17.31 -20.66 4.17
N PHE A 171 16.93 -21.69 4.93
CA PHE A 171 15.53 -22.09 5.15
C PHE A 171 14.94 -21.49 6.44
N VAL A 172 13.75 -20.90 6.32
CA VAL A 172 12.77 -20.72 7.40
C VAL A 172 11.67 -21.77 7.17
N ASP A 173 11.14 -22.35 8.23
CA ASP A 173 10.02 -23.30 8.17
C ASP A 173 8.72 -22.57 7.81
N ILE A 174 8.45 -22.52 6.50
CA ILE A 174 7.32 -21.80 5.91
C ILE A 174 5.98 -22.42 6.35
N GLU A 175 5.89 -23.75 6.41
CA GLU A 175 4.63 -24.44 6.73
C GLU A 175 4.18 -24.13 8.15
N LYS A 176 5.12 -24.16 9.10
CA LYS A 176 4.83 -23.76 10.48
C LYS A 176 4.40 -22.30 10.59
N ALA A 177 5.04 -21.42 9.82
CA ALA A 177 4.71 -19.99 9.79
C ALA A 177 3.31 -19.74 9.21
N ILE A 178 2.94 -20.42 8.13
CA ILE A 178 1.61 -20.38 7.53
C ILE A 178 0.57 -20.86 8.56
N ALA A 179 0.79 -22.02 9.17
CA ALA A 179 -0.15 -22.59 10.14
C ALA A 179 -0.40 -21.65 11.32
N SER A 180 0.63 -20.91 11.75
CA SER A 180 0.55 -20.00 12.90
C SER A 180 -0.07 -18.64 12.55
N PHE A 181 0.10 -18.14 11.32
CA PHE A 181 -0.42 -16.82 10.92
C PHE A 181 -1.89 -16.86 10.49
N ARG A 182 -2.34 -17.97 9.91
CA ARG A 182 -3.72 -18.16 9.43
C ARG A 182 -4.82 -17.84 10.45
N PRO A 183 -4.75 -18.27 11.73
CA PRO A 183 -5.76 -17.91 12.73
C PRO A 183 -5.90 -16.39 12.94
N VAL A 184 -4.79 -15.64 12.85
CA VAL A 184 -4.80 -14.18 12.97
C VAL A 184 -5.54 -13.55 11.79
N LEU A 185 -5.21 -13.97 10.57
CA LEU A 185 -5.90 -13.52 9.36
C LEU A 185 -7.39 -13.86 9.37
N ARG A 186 -7.77 -15.02 9.91
CA ARG A 186 -9.18 -15.40 10.05
C ARG A 186 -9.93 -14.43 10.95
N LYS A 187 -9.37 -14.11 12.12
CA LYS A 187 -9.97 -13.14 13.05
C LYS A 187 -10.09 -11.76 12.40
N TYR A 188 -9.07 -11.36 11.65
CA TYR A 188 -9.04 -10.11 10.90
C TYR A 188 -10.18 -10.02 9.88
N LEU A 189 -10.40 -11.07 9.08
CA LEU A 189 -11.45 -11.09 8.05
C LEU A 189 -12.87 -11.20 8.64
N LEU A 190 -13.01 -11.83 9.81
CA LEU A 190 -14.29 -11.91 10.53
C LEU A 190 -14.64 -10.64 11.31
N ASN A 191 -13.74 -9.66 11.38
CA ASN A 191 -14.00 -8.40 12.06
C ASN A 191 -15.00 -7.56 11.24
N PRO A 192 -16.21 -7.25 11.78
CA PRO A 192 -17.22 -6.47 11.07
C PRO A 192 -16.92 -4.96 11.12
N ALA A 193 -15.64 -4.57 11.07
CA ALA A 193 -15.26 -3.18 11.19
C ALA A 193 -15.76 -2.37 9.98
N ASP A 194 -16.49 -1.29 10.26
CA ASP A 194 -16.94 -0.34 9.24
C ASP A 194 -15.76 0.42 8.58
N HIS A 195 -14.57 0.30 9.15
CA HIS A 195 -13.34 0.94 8.70
C HIS A 195 -12.17 -0.05 8.65
N LEU A 196 -11.16 0.31 7.85
CA LEU A 196 -9.96 -0.51 7.68
C LEU A 196 -9.11 -0.50 8.97
N VAL A 197 -8.74 -1.69 9.44
CA VAL A 197 -7.84 -1.88 10.59
C VAL A 197 -6.65 -2.78 10.22
N SER A 198 -5.64 -2.83 11.07
CA SER A 198 -4.56 -3.82 10.99
C SER A 198 -4.99 -5.16 11.58
N VAL A 199 -4.17 -6.21 11.40
CA VAL A 199 -4.39 -7.49 12.08
C VAL A 199 -4.29 -7.41 13.62
N SER A 200 -3.61 -6.38 14.14
CA SER A 200 -3.55 -6.09 15.58
C SER A 200 -4.74 -5.25 16.06
N GLY A 201 -5.61 -4.78 15.16
CA GLY A 201 -6.77 -3.93 15.49
C GLY A 201 -6.46 -2.43 15.52
N GLU A 202 -5.28 -2.00 15.07
CA GLU A 202 -4.95 -0.58 14.93
C GLU A 202 -5.75 0.03 13.79
N LYS A 203 -6.35 1.21 14.02
CA LYS A 203 -7.05 1.97 12.98
C LYS A 203 -6.07 2.41 11.90
N LEU A 204 -6.34 2.02 10.66
CA LEU A 204 -5.51 2.41 9.52
C LEU A 204 -6.03 3.70 8.88
N HIS A 205 -5.16 4.37 8.13
CA HIS A 205 -5.45 5.66 7.54
C HIS A 205 -6.60 5.56 6.51
N PRO A 206 -7.57 6.49 6.52
CA PRO A 206 -8.78 6.43 5.67
C PRO A 206 -8.49 6.53 4.16
N SER A 207 -7.28 6.95 3.78
CA SER A 207 -6.87 6.95 2.36
C SER A 207 -6.45 5.57 1.82
N LEU A 208 -6.16 4.58 2.67
CA LEU A 208 -5.66 3.27 2.23
C LEU A 208 -6.67 2.48 1.35
N PRO A 209 -7.99 2.50 1.62
CA PRO A 209 -8.97 1.92 0.70
C PRO A 209 -8.88 2.51 -0.72
N ARG A 210 -8.53 3.80 -0.84
CA ARG A 210 -8.33 4.53 -2.10
C ARG A 210 -6.88 4.49 -2.60
N PHE A 211 -6.03 3.63 -2.03
CA PHE A 211 -4.59 3.60 -2.36
C PHE A 211 -4.33 3.53 -3.86
N LEU A 212 -5.03 2.64 -4.57
CA LEU A 212 -4.81 2.42 -6.00
C LEU A 212 -5.19 3.65 -6.83
N GLU A 213 -6.31 4.30 -6.50
CA GLU A 213 -6.78 5.53 -7.14
C GLU A 213 -5.77 6.66 -6.95
N LEU A 214 -5.37 6.91 -5.70
CA LEU A 214 -4.42 7.97 -5.34
C LEU A 214 -3.05 7.74 -5.99
N ALA A 215 -2.56 6.50 -5.98
CA ALA A 215 -1.30 6.15 -6.61
C ALA A 215 -1.35 6.29 -8.14
N THR A 216 -2.48 5.97 -8.76
CA THR A 216 -2.67 6.12 -10.21
C THR A 216 -2.72 7.59 -10.60
N ALA A 217 -3.44 8.42 -9.83
CA ALA A 217 -3.48 9.87 -10.03
C ALA A 217 -2.07 10.48 -9.93
N LYS A 218 -1.30 10.10 -8.90
CA LYS A 218 0.11 10.52 -8.74
C LYS A 218 0.99 10.08 -9.90
N ARG A 219 0.77 8.88 -10.45
CA ARG A 219 1.49 8.41 -11.64
C ARG A 219 1.19 9.26 -12.86
N ILE A 220 -0.08 9.57 -13.12
CA ILE A 220 -0.49 10.40 -14.25
C ILE A 220 0.16 11.79 -14.14
N GLN A 221 0.07 12.41 -12.95
CA GLN A 221 0.72 13.69 -12.69
C GLN A 221 2.25 13.62 -12.86
N LYS A 222 2.90 12.52 -12.49
CA LYS A 222 4.35 12.34 -12.70
C LYS A 222 4.70 12.28 -14.18
N ILE A 223 3.89 11.62 -14.99
CA ILE A 223 4.10 11.57 -16.44
C ILE A 223 3.91 12.97 -17.03
N ASN A 224 2.82 13.65 -16.68
CA ASN A 224 2.56 15.01 -17.14
C ASN A 224 3.70 15.98 -16.80
N THR A 225 4.17 15.97 -15.56
CA THR A 225 5.26 16.86 -15.12
C THR A 225 6.60 16.50 -15.77
N SER A 226 6.92 15.21 -15.87
CA SER A 226 8.25 14.75 -16.32
C SER A 226 8.38 14.66 -17.84
N VAL A 227 7.28 14.44 -18.55
CA VAL A 227 7.25 14.22 -20.01
C VAL A 227 6.65 15.42 -20.74
N LEU A 228 5.57 16.01 -20.21
CA LEU A 228 4.85 17.11 -20.86
C LEU A 228 5.27 18.50 -20.34
N GLY A 229 6.10 18.57 -19.29
CA GLY A 229 6.58 19.82 -18.71
C GLY A 229 5.52 20.58 -17.90
N GLU A 230 4.45 19.91 -17.47
CA GLU A 230 3.42 20.53 -16.61
C GLU A 230 4.00 20.91 -15.23
N PRO A 231 3.46 21.97 -14.58
CA PRO A 231 3.88 22.35 -13.24
C PRO A 231 3.61 21.22 -12.24
N THR A 232 4.54 21.00 -11.31
CA THR A 232 4.41 19.96 -10.28
C THR A 232 3.30 20.33 -9.30
N PRO A 233 2.21 19.54 -9.19
CA PRO A 233 1.14 19.83 -8.25
C PRO A 233 1.61 19.70 -6.79
N GLU A 234 0.98 20.47 -5.90
CA GLU A 234 1.21 20.39 -4.46
C GLU A 234 0.80 19.02 -3.91
N GLY A 235 1.58 18.47 -2.98
CA GLY A 235 1.28 17.17 -2.37
C GLY A 235 1.63 15.94 -3.23
N MET A 236 2.12 16.14 -4.46
CA MET A 236 2.54 15.05 -5.35
C MET A 236 3.68 14.20 -4.74
N THR A 237 4.52 14.80 -3.91
CA THR A 237 5.64 14.13 -3.23
C THR A 237 5.26 13.43 -1.93
N GLU A 238 4.01 13.58 -1.48
CA GLU A 238 3.56 12.96 -0.25
C GLU A 238 3.31 11.47 -0.48
N PRO A 239 3.61 10.60 0.49
CA PRO A 239 3.16 9.22 0.44
C PRO A 239 1.66 9.15 0.78
N VAL A 240 1.01 8.07 0.36
CA VAL A 240 -0.23 7.59 0.96
C VAL A 240 0.15 7.01 2.32
N TYR A 241 -0.39 7.60 3.38
CA TYR A 241 -0.08 7.21 4.76
C TYR A 241 -0.78 5.91 5.13
N ILE A 242 -0.15 5.15 6.03
CA ILE A 242 -0.64 3.87 6.54
C ILE A 242 -1.42 4.09 7.83
N THR A 243 -0.97 5.04 8.67
CA THR A 243 -1.62 5.41 9.94
C THR A 243 -1.69 6.93 10.09
N GLU A 244 -2.62 7.42 10.89
CA GLU A 244 -2.72 8.86 11.23
C GLU A 244 -1.43 9.36 11.93
N ASN A 245 -0.78 8.50 12.70
CA ASN A 245 0.50 8.84 13.34
C ASN A 245 1.64 8.98 12.31
N GLU A 246 1.66 8.15 11.26
CA GLU A 246 2.62 8.32 10.15
C GLU A 246 2.42 9.67 9.47
N GLU A 247 1.17 10.06 9.20
CA GLU A 247 0.85 11.37 8.66
C GLU A 247 1.32 12.48 9.60
N LYS A 248 0.91 12.49 10.87
CA LYS A 248 1.30 13.51 11.86
C LYS A 248 2.81 13.69 11.93
N ASN A 249 3.56 12.59 11.95
CA ASN A 249 5.03 12.62 11.96
C ASN A 249 5.62 13.15 10.65
N HIS A 250 4.98 12.91 9.51
CA HIS A 250 5.36 13.54 8.25
C HIS A 250 5.09 15.05 8.27
N ARG A 251 3.90 15.47 8.72
CA ARG A 251 3.53 16.90 8.85
C ARG A 251 4.47 17.66 9.78
N ARG A 252 4.89 17.02 10.88
CA ARG A 252 5.91 17.56 11.80
C ARG A 252 7.28 17.82 11.17
N LYS A 253 7.54 17.35 9.95
CA LYS A 253 8.79 17.66 9.20
C LYS A 253 8.65 18.89 8.30
N LEU A 254 7.43 19.25 7.89
CA LEU A 254 7.14 20.40 7.02
C LEU A 254 7.46 21.73 7.71
N SER A 255 7.80 22.80 6.99
CA SER A 255 7.97 24.11 7.65
C SER A 255 6.62 24.66 8.14
N LYS A 256 6.62 25.60 9.10
CA LYS A 256 5.38 26.28 9.53
C LYS A 256 4.68 26.96 8.33
N LYS A 257 5.46 27.48 7.38
CA LYS A 257 4.97 28.10 6.16
C LYS A 257 4.23 27.11 5.25
N ASP A 258 4.79 25.91 5.07
CA ASP A 258 4.16 24.86 4.25
C ASP A 258 2.88 24.34 4.91
N LEU A 259 2.87 24.19 6.24
CA LEU A 259 1.67 23.80 7.00
C LEU A 259 0.55 24.84 6.85
N ALA A 260 0.88 26.12 6.99
CA ALA A 260 -0.10 27.19 6.81
C ALA A 260 -0.68 27.22 5.38
N LYS A 261 0.15 26.98 4.37
CA LYS A 261 -0.30 26.91 2.98
C LYS A 261 -1.28 25.75 2.75
N LYS A 262 -0.98 24.57 3.30
CA LYS A 262 -1.88 23.40 3.23
C LYS A 262 -3.22 23.63 3.91
N ILE A 263 -3.22 24.32 5.06
CA ILE A 263 -4.45 24.71 5.75
C ILE A 263 -5.32 25.58 4.82
N LEU A 264 -4.71 26.59 4.17
CA LEU A 264 -5.40 27.47 3.24
C LEU A 264 -5.97 26.74 2.01
N GLU A 265 -5.36 25.65 1.58
CA GLU A 265 -5.85 24.83 0.46
C GLU A 265 -7.06 23.96 0.80
N ILE A 266 -7.24 23.57 2.07
CA ILE A 266 -8.37 22.75 2.52
C ILE A 266 -9.60 23.62 2.81
N LEU A 267 -9.41 24.84 3.30
CA LEU A 267 -10.51 25.73 3.69
C LEU A 267 -11.60 25.94 2.62
N PRO A 268 -11.29 26.01 1.30
CA PRO A 268 -12.30 26.10 0.25
C PRO A 268 -13.24 24.88 0.17
N ALA A 269 -12.82 23.71 0.67
CA ALA A 269 -13.65 22.49 0.67
C ALA A 269 -14.71 22.49 1.77
N ILE A 270 -14.61 23.36 2.77
CA ILE A 270 -15.59 23.50 3.85
C ILE A 270 -16.75 24.34 3.34
N SER A 271 -17.96 23.78 3.30
CA SER A 271 -19.17 24.42 2.76
C SER A 271 -19.66 25.61 3.59
N ASP A 272 -19.50 25.57 4.91
CA ASP A 272 -19.96 26.61 5.83
C ASP A 272 -18.98 27.81 5.90
N ASP A 273 -19.44 28.98 5.46
CA ASP A 273 -18.66 30.21 5.40
C ASP A 273 -18.29 30.77 6.79
N ILE A 274 -19.12 30.54 7.81
CA ILE A 274 -18.85 30.97 9.20
C ILE A 274 -17.73 30.11 9.78
N VAL A 275 -17.83 28.80 9.60
CA VAL A 275 -16.80 27.85 10.02
C VAL A 275 -15.49 28.14 9.29
N ARG A 276 -15.54 28.39 7.98
CA ARG A 276 -14.35 28.76 7.19
C ARG A 276 -13.70 30.03 7.73
N ALA A 277 -14.47 31.08 8.03
CA ALA A 277 -13.96 32.34 8.58
C ALA A 277 -13.29 32.16 9.96
N TYR A 278 -13.88 31.32 10.81
CA TYR A 278 -13.31 30.97 12.12
C TYR A 278 -11.92 30.34 11.98
N TYR A 279 -11.76 29.36 11.10
CA TYR A 279 -10.47 28.69 10.89
C TYR A 279 -9.42 29.59 10.22
N VAL A 280 -9.84 30.51 9.34
CA VAL A 280 -8.94 31.57 8.82
C VAL A 280 -8.41 32.44 9.96
N GLN A 281 -9.26 32.79 10.93
CA GLN A 281 -8.88 33.60 12.08
C GLN A 281 -7.92 32.86 13.01
N ILE A 282 -8.15 31.56 13.26
CA ILE A 282 -7.20 30.73 14.02
C ILE A 282 -5.86 30.63 13.30
N LEU A 283 -5.84 30.42 11.98
CA LEU A 283 -4.57 30.35 11.25
C LEU A 283 -3.77 31.66 11.39
N LYS A 284 -4.44 32.81 11.32
CA LYS A 284 -3.81 34.13 11.51
C LYS A 284 -3.24 34.27 12.92
N SER A 285 -3.99 33.92 13.96
CA SER A 285 -3.47 34.00 15.34
C SER A 285 -2.26 33.09 15.54
N LEU A 286 -2.27 31.87 14.98
CA LEU A 286 -1.11 30.97 15.05
C LEU A 286 0.13 31.54 14.34
N GLN A 287 -0.06 32.27 13.25
CA GLN A 287 1.03 32.93 12.52
C GLN A 287 1.58 34.15 13.29
N ASP A 288 0.69 34.99 13.81
CA ASP A 288 1.04 36.23 14.51
C ASP A 288 1.69 35.95 15.87
N GLU A 289 1.21 34.94 16.61
CA GLU A 289 1.74 34.55 17.92
C GLU A 289 2.99 33.66 17.84
N ASN A 290 3.49 33.38 16.62
CA ASN A 290 4.58 32.44 16.38
C ASN A 290 4.37 31.08 17.09
N ALA A 291 3.13 30.60 17.08
CA ALA A 291 2.70 29.41 17.82
C ALA A 291 3.55 28.18 17.51
N CYS A 292 3.56 27.21 18.43
CA CYS A 292 4.35 26.00 18.25
C CYS A 292 3.88 25.19 17.03
N LYS A 293 4.79 24.41 16.47
CA LYS A 293 4.52 23.65 15.23
C LYS A 293 3.40 22.63 15.40
N ASP A 294 3.24 22.06 16.59
CA ASP A 294 2.18 21.09 16.86
C ASP A 294 0.78 21.73 16.72
N SER A 295 0.60 23.01 17.07
CA SER A 295 -0.68 23.70 16.87
C SER A 295 -1.10 23.77 15.40
N PHE A 296 -0.15 23.96 14.47
CA PHE A 296 -0.43 23.92 13.04
C PHE A 296 -0.78 22.50 12.56
N VAL A 297 -0.16 21.47 13.13
CA VAL A 297 -0.46 20.06 12.78
C VAL A 297 -1.84 19.66 13.30
N THR A 298 -2.20 20.06 14.51
CA THR A 298 -3.53 19.82 15.09
C THR A 298 -4.61 20.48 14.25
N LEU A 299 -4.45 21.77 13.92
CA LEU A 299 -5.40 22.51 13.09
C LEU A 299 -5.62 21.86 11.72
N LEU A 300 -4.53 21.42 11.07
CA LEU A 300 -4.59 20.74 9.78
C LEU A 300 -5.35 19.41 9.88
N HIS A 301 -5.21 18.67 10.98
CA HIS A 301 -5.92 17.40 11.19
C HIS A 301 -7.42 17.63 11.38
N GLU A 302 -7.81 18.58 12.22
CA GLU A 302 -9.22 18.94 12.44
C GLU A 302 -9.92 19.35 11.13
N LEU A 303 -9.23 20.14 10.29
CA LEU A 303 -9.74 20.55 8.99
C LEU A 303 -9.90 19.39 8.01
N ASN A 304 -8.96 18.45 8.00
CA ASN A 304 -9.07 17.24 7.19
C ASN A 304 -10.24 16.35 7.65
N ASP A 305 -10.47 16.22 8.94
CA ASP A 305 -11.59 15.43 9.46
C ASP A 305 -12.93 16.01 8.99
N MET A 306 -13.15 17.33 9.13
CA MET A 306 -14.37 17.98 8.65
C MET A 306 -14.53 17.97 7.13
N ALA A 307 -13.43 18.06 6.38
CA ALA A 307 -13.48 18.00 4.92
C ALA A 307 -13.84 16.60 4.40
N ASN A 308 -13.62 15.54 5.20
CA ASN A 308 -13.97 14.17 4.86
C ASN A 308 -15.36 13.75 5.37
N GLU A 309 -16.00 14.55 6.24
CA GLU A 309 -17.35 14.32 6.77
C GLU A 309 -18.47 14.98 5.93
N ASN A 310 -18.11 15.83 4.95
CA ASN A 310 -19.03 16.43 3.97
C ASN A 310 -19.02 15.69 2.62
#